data_AF-A0A3M1J7K9-F1
#
_entry.id   AF-A0A3M1J7K9-F1
#
_cell.length_a   1.000
_cell.length_b   1.000
_cell.length_c   1.000
_cell.angle_alpha   90.00
_cell.angle_beta   90.00
_cell.angle_gamma   90.00
#
_symmetry.space_group_name_H-M   'P 1'
#
loop_
_entity.id
_entity.type
_entity.pdbx_description
1 polymer ?
#
loop_
_entity_poly.entity_id
_entity_poly.type
_entity_poly.pdbx_seq_one_letter_code
_entity_poly.pdbx_strand_id
1 'polypeptide(L)'
;MPRNPDIPRADQRYLHCPAKTGNTYAKIEIGSKDWFDWLEQDETRSFAFEGFNGRFTARKESKKRGNQYWYAYRWVNGKTTKAYLGTSDNLTRQKLNEVAVRLAQRHLTLKAA
;
A
#
# COMPACT_ATOMS: atom_id res chain seq x y z
N MET A 1 -2.98 -9.93 -11.58
CA MET A 1 -3.04 -8.47 -11.81
C MET A 1 -1.76 -8.06 -12.51
N PRO A 2 -1.81 -7.53 -13.74
CA PRO A 2 -0.61 -6.99 -14.39
C PRO A 2 -0.01 -5.86 -13.53
N ARG A 3 1.31 -5.75 -13.55
CA ARG A 3 2.08 -4.74 -12.81
C ARG A 3 1.81 -3.39 -13.50
N ASN A 4 1.02 -2.51 -12.91
CA ASN A 4 0.86 -1.16 -13.43
C ASN A 4 2.17 -0.39 -13.16
N PRO A 5 2.91 0.06 -14.18
CA PRO A 5 4.18 0.78 -13.98
C PRO A 5 4.01 2.16 -13.34
N ASP A 6 2.83 2.78 -13.45
CA ASP A 6 2.58 4.15 -12.99
C ASP A 6 2.14 4.25 -11.52
N ILE A 7 2.05 3.13 -10.81
CA ILE A 7 1.68 3.14 -9.40
C ILE A 7 2.89 3.56 -8.53
N PRO A 8 2.74 4.56 -7.63
CA PRO A 8 3.76 4.91 -6.67
C PRO A 8 4.20 3.70 -5.83
N ARG A 9 5.50 3.61 -5.53
CA ARG A 9 6.10 2.44 -4.88
C ARG A 9 6.71 2.81 -3.55
N ALA A 10 6.18 2.24 -2.48
CA ALA A 10 6.76 2.30 -1.16
C ALA A 10 7.65 1.07 -0.93
N ASP A 11 8.92 1.31 -0.62
CA ASP A 11 9.74 0.32 0.06
C ASP A 11 9.48 0.40 1.58
N GLN A 12 10.39 -0.14 2.39
CA GLN A 12 10.25 -0.19 3.84
C GLN A 12 10.29 1.16 4.54
N ARG A 13 10.87 2.16 3.88
CA ARG A 13 11.15 3.46 4.49
C ARG A 13 10.64 4.61 3.65
N TYR A 14 10.65 4.49 2.34
CA TYR A 14 10.32 5.59 1.44
C TYR A 14 9.27 5.20 0.42
N LEU A 15 8.34 6.12 0.19
CA LEU A 15 7.58 6.17 -1.03
C LEU A 15 8.42 6.83 -2.12
N HIS A 16 8.57 6.13 -3.24
CA HIS A 16 9.15 6.61 -4.48
C HIS A 16 8.00 7.00 -5.41
N CYS A 17 7.81 8.31 -5.58
CA CYS A 17 6.81 8.84 -6.48
C CYS A 17 7.40 8.90 -7.91
N PRO A 18 6.73 8.36 -8.93
CA PRO A 18 7.10 8.65 -10.31
C PRO A 18 6.88 10.14 -10.53
N ALA A 19 7.96 10.88 -10.78
CA ALA A 19 7.86 12.29 -11.09
C ALA A 19 7.10 12.46 -12.41
N LYS A 20 6.06 13.30 -12.40
CA LYS A 20 5.27 13.57 -13.61
C LYS A 20 6.07 14.29 -14.71
N THR A 21 7.23 14.91 -14.42
CA THR A 21 7.89 15.81 -15.38
C THR A 21 9.41 16.04 -15.15
N GLY A 22 10.18 15.03 -14.73
CA GLY A 22 11.64 15.19 -14.64
C GLY A 22 12.28 14.16 -13.72
N ASN A 23 13.47 13.71 -14.09
CA ASN A 23 14.14 12.48 -13.67
C ASN A 23 14.61 12.40 -12.19
N THR A 24 13.81 12.88 -11.24
CA THR A 24 14.07 12.78 -9.79
C THR A 24 12.86 12.17 -9.10
N TYR A 25 12.95 10.90 -8.70
CA TYR A 25 11.94 10.28 -7.85
C TYR A 25 11.93 10.99 -6.50
N ALA A 26 10.91 11.81 -6.24
CA ALA A 26 10.71 12.39 -4.93
C ALA A 26 10.52 11.24 -3.92
N LYS A 27 11.37 11.23 -2.87
CA LYS A 27 11.32 10.26 -1.79
C LYS A 27 10.59 10.87 -0.61
N ILE A 28 9.53 10.21 -0.16
CA ILE A 28 8.75 10.63 1.01
C ILE A 28 8.93 9.58 2.10
N GLU A 29 9.41 9.95 3.29
CA GLU A 29 9.59 9.00 4.39
C GLU A 29 8.25 8.55 4.97
N ILE A 30 8.04 7.24 5.06
CA ILE A 30 6.78 6.66 5.55
C ILE A 30 6.59 6.99 7.04
N GLY A 31 5.45 7.58 7.36
CA GLY A 31 5.11 8.06 8.69
C GLY A 31 5.56 9.50 8.99
N SER A 32 6.19 10.18 8.02
CA SER A 32 6.40 11.63 8.09
C SER A 32 5.11 12.41 7.81
N LYS A 33 5.13 13.72 8.05
CA LYS A 33 4.01 14.61 7.70
C LYS A 33 3.71 14.55 6.19
N ASP A 34 4.74 14.65 5.35
CA ASP A 34 4.62 14.61 3.89
C ASP A 34 3.99 13.30 3.39
N TRP A 35 4.23 12.19 4.09
CA TRP A 35 3.60 10.91 3.80
C TRP A 35 2.09 10.95 4.06
N PHE A 36 1.67 11.49 5.19
CA PHE A 36 0.25 11.61 5.51
C PHE A 36 -0.45 12.63 4.61
N ASP A 37 0.19 13.77 4.33
CA ASP A 37 -0.31 14.76 3.38
C ASP A 37 -0.51 14.12 1.99
N TRP A 38 0.48 13.33 1.52
CA TRP A 38 0.39 12.59 0.26
C TRP A 38 -0.75 11.56 0.25
N LEU A 39 -0.96 10.83 1.35
CA LEU A 39 -2.06 9.86 1.48
C LEU A 39 -3.44 10.54 1.44
N GLU A 40 -3.58 11.77 1.93
CA GLU A 40 -4.85 12.51 1.95
C GLU A 40 -5.23 13.12 0.60
N GLN A 41 -4.28 13.30 -0.33
CA GLN A 41 -4.57 13.83 -1.67
C GLN A 41 -5.64 13.01 -2.41
N ASP A 42 -6.54 13.68 -3.12
CA ASP A 42 -7.65 13.06 -3.86
C ASP A 42 -7.17 12.25 -5.08
N GLU A 43 -6.04 12.66 -5.67
CA GLU A 43 -5.37 11.95 -6.76
C GLU A 43 -4.69 10.67 -6.26
N THR A 44 -4.34 10.61 -4.98
CA THR A 44 -3.70 9.46 -4.36
C THR A 44 -4.72 8.37 -4.08
N ARG A 45 -4.83 7.42 -5.02
CA ARG A 45 -5.79 6.31 -4.94
C ARG A 45 -5.15 4.96 -4.63
N SER A 46 -3.86 4.80 -4.87
CA SER A 46 -3.17 3.53 -4.61
C SER A 46 -1.64 3.67 -4.62
N PHE A 47 -0.96 2.82 -3.85
CA PHE A 47 0.48 2.58 -3.96
C PHE A 47 0.80 1.09 -3.81
N ALA A 48 1.93 0.66 -4.36
CA ALA A 48 2.48 -0.67 -4.08
C ALA A 48 3.42 -0.59 -2.86
N PHE A 49 3.30 -1.52 -1.92
CA PHE A 49 4.22 -1.65 -0.79
C PHE A 49 5.04 -2.93 -0.92
N GLU A 50 6.36 -2.81 -0.78
CA GLU A 50 7.33 -3.91 -0.79
C GLU A 50 8.09 -3.93 0.55
N GLY A 51 7.62 -4.77 1.49
CA GLY A 51 8.28 -5.02 2.77
C GLY A 51 9.09 -6.31 2.76
N PHE A 52 9.91 -6.55 3.79
CA PHE A 52 10.74 -7.77 3.91
C PHE A 52 9.90 -9.06 3.78
N ASN A 53 8.75 -9.07 4.44
CA ASN A 53 7.94 -10.28 4.62
C ASN A 53 6.77 -10.38 3.64
N GLY A 54 6.68 -9.48 2.66
CA GLY A 54 5.60 -9.51 1.70
C GLY A 54 5.38 -8.20 0.96
N ARG A 55 4.59 -8.30 -0.10
CA ARG A 55 4.17 -7.18 -0.92
C ARG A 55 2.66 -7.15 -1.09
N PHE A 56 2.10 -5.96 -1.25
CA PHE A 56 0.70 -5.76 -1.57
C PHE A 56 0.50 -4.42 -2.28
N THR A 57 -0.70 -4.22 -2.83
CA THR A 57 -1.14 -2.93 -3.32
C THR A 57 -2.12 -2.34 -2.33
N ALA A 58 -1.79 -1.20 -1.74
CA ALA A 58 -2.71 -0.41 -0.94
C ALA A 58 -3.65 0.36 -1.87
N ARG A 59 -4.94 0.35 -1.57
CA ARG A 59 -5.97 1.10 -2.30
C ARG A 59 -6.81 1.90 -1.34
N LYS A 60 -7.03 3.16 -1.69
CA LYS A 60 -7.97 4.05 -1.03
C LYS A 60 -9.37 3.71 -1.53
N GLU A 61 -10.28 3.54 -0.59
CA GLU A 61 -11.70 3.25 -0.82
C GLU A 61 -12.53 4.26 -0.03
N SER A 62 -13.69 4.64 -0.58
CA SER A 62 -14.60 5.58 0.07
C SER A 62 -15.91 4.89 0.46
N LYS A 63 -16.44 5.23 1.62
CA LYS A 63 -17.82 4.88 2.01
C LYS A 63 -18.78 5.96 1.51
N LYS A 64 -20.06 5.59 1.33
CA LYS A 64 -21.17 6.51 0.97
C LYS A 64 -21.30 7.75 1.88
N ARG A 65 -20.69 7.76 3.07
CA ARG A 65 -20.73 8.86 4.05
C ARG A 65 -19.43 9.68 4.13
N GLY A 66 -18.57 9.63 3.10
CA GLY A 66 -17.41 10.52 2.97
C GLY A 66 -16.09 10.01 3.58
N ASN A 67 -16.12 9.06 4.51
CA ASN A 67 -14.88 8.54 5.09
C ASN A 67 -14.09 7.70 4.08
N GLN A 68 -12.82 8.08 3.89
CA GLN A 68 -11.84 7.33 3.10
C GLN A 68 -11.05 6.38 4.00
N TYR A 69 -10.75 5.19 3.50
CA TYR A 69 -9.97 4.18 4.20
C TYR A 69 -9.16 3.36 3.21
N TRP A 70 -8.17 2.65 3.73
CA TRP A 70 -7.22 1.88 2.95
C TRP A 70 -7.40 0.39 3.15
N TYR A 71 -7.30 -0.36 2.05
CA TYR A 71 -7.20 -1.81 2.04
C TYR A 71 -5.92 -2.24 1.33
N ALA A 72 -5.24 -3.23 1.90
CA ALA A 72 -4.15 -3.93 1.27
C ALA A 72 -4.69 -5.09 0.43
N TYR A 73 -4.28 -5.19 -0.82
CA TYR A 73 -4.65 -6.24 -1.76
C TYR A 73 -3.42 -7.04 -2.21
N ARG A 74 -3.53 -8.37 -2.19
CA ARG A 74 -2.48 -9.27 -2.69
C ARG A 74 -3.08 -10.39 -3.50
N TRP A 75 -2.57 -10.58 -4.72
CA TRP A 75 -2.95 -11.70 -5.58
C TRP A 75 -1.96 -12.85 -5.39
N VAL A 76 -2.45 -14.03 -5.01
CA VAL A 76 -1.63 -15.24 -4.87
C VAL A 76 -2.40 -16.48 -5.28
N ASN A 77 -1.78 -17.35 -6.09
CA ASN A 77 -2.35 -18.63 -6.56
C ASN A 77 -3.77 -18.49 -7.13
N GLY A 78 -4.02 -17.48 -7.97
CA GLY A 78 -5.34 -17.25 -8.56
C GLY A 78 -6.36 -16.59 -7.63
N LYS A 79 -6.08 -16.43 -6.32
CA LYS A 79 -6.99 -15.82 -5.34
C LYS A 79 -6.50 -14.42 -4.92
N THR A 80 -7.44 -13.49 -4.78
CA THR A 80 -7.18 -12.17 -4.21
C THR A 80 -7.47 -12.19 -2.72
N THR A 81 -6.46 -11.90 -1.91
CA THR A 81 -6.60 -11.68 -0.47
C THR A 81 -6.55 -10.19 -0.19
N LYS A 82 -7.33 -9.74 0.80
CA LYS A 82 -7.30 -8.35 1.24
C LYS A 82 -7.30 -8.23 2.76
N ALA A 83 -6.74 -7.14 3.25
CA ALA A 83 -6.69 -6.82 4.68
C ALA A 83 -6.91 -5.31 4.89
N TYR A 84 -7.63 -4.96 5.94
CA TYR A 84 -7.90 -3.56 6.28
C TYR A 84 -6.62 -2.88 6.82
N LEU A 85 -6.28 -1.71 6.28
CA LEU A 85 -5.14 -0.90 6.73
C LEU A 85 -5.57 0.18 7.72
N GLY A 86 -6.76 0.76 7.52
CA GLY A 86 -7.23 1.89 8.33
C GLY A 86 -7.38 3.18 7.53
N THR A 87 -7.62 4.27 8.24
CA THR A 87 -7.51 5.65 7.75
C THR A 87 -6.04 6.03 7.56
N SER A 88 -5.73 7.09 6.81
CA SER A 88 -4.36 7.44 6.40
C SER A 88 -3.40 7.66 7.58
N ASP A 89 -3.88 8.24 8.68
CA ASP A 89 -3.16 8.42 9.95
C ASP A 89 -2.63 7.10 10.54
N ASN A 90 -3.30 5.98 10.27
CA ASN A 90 -2.90 4.66 10.72
C ASN A 90 -1.85 3.98 9.82
N LEU A 91 -1.56 4.52 8.64
CA LEU A 91 -0.64 3.92 7.66
C LEU A 91 0.82 4.22 8.01
N THR A 92 1.26 3.78 9.19
CA THR A 92 2.65 3.84 9.61
C THR A 92 3.48 2.69 9.02
N ARG A 93 4.82 2.82 9.06
CA ARG A 93 5.74 1.72 8.69
C ARG A 93 5.39 0.41 9.41
N GLN A 94 5.09 0.49 10.70
CA GLN A 94 4.72 -0.68 11.50
C GLN A 94 3.44 -1.32 10.97
N LYS A 95 2.40 -0.52 10.67
CA LYS A 95 1.12 -1.03 10.18
C LYS A 95 1.26 -1.72 8.82
N LEU A 96 2.00 -1.12 7.89
CA LEU A 96 2.23 -1.69 6.56
C LEU A 96 2.96 -3.03 6.65
N ASN A 97 4.01 -3.12 7.46
CA ASN A 97 4.75 -4.36 7.66
C ASN A 97 3.91 -5.45 8.35
N GLU A 98 3.15 -5.09 9.38
CA GLU A 98 2.23 -6.00 10.07
C GLU A 98 1.24 -6.63 9.08
N VAL A 99 0.62 -5.81 8.23
CA VAL A 99 -0.34 -6.29 7.24
C VAL A 99 0.33 -7.10 6.12
N ALA A 100 1.56 -6.75 5.71
CA ALA A 100 2.34 -7.53 4.77
C ALA A 100 2.58 -8.97 5.29
N VAL A 101 2.99 -9.11 6.55
CA VAL A 101 3.18 -10.41 7.23
C VAL A 101 1.87 -11.18 7.26
N ARG A 102 0.78 -10.56 7.73
CA ARG A 102 -0.54 -11.21 7.81
C ARG A 102 -1.01 -11.75 6.45
N LEU A 103 -0.85 -10.96 5.39
CA LEU A 103 -1.19 -11.37 4.03
C LEU A 103 -0.26 -12.48 3.49
N ALA A 104 1.01 -12.50 3.90
CA ALA A 104 1.95 -13.56 3.54
C ALA A 104 1.65 -14.88 4.25
N GLN A 105 1.34 -14.84 5.55
CA GLN A 105 0.97 -16.03 6.32
C GLN A 105 -0.31 -16.67 5.82
N ARG A 106 -1.33 -15.85 5.51
CA ARG A 106 -2.60 -16.35 4.97
C ARG A 106 -2.43 -17.05 3.62
N HIS A 107 -1.38 -16.71 2.86
CA HIS A 107 -1.01 -17.44 1.66
C HIS A 107 -0.37 -18.80 1.97
N LEU A 108 0.52 -18.90 2.96
CA LEU A 108 1.12 -20.18 3.34
C LEU A 108 0.05 -21.19 3.78
N THR A 109 -0.94 -20.75 4.56
CA THR A 109 -2.05 -21.61 4.98
C THR A 109 -2.93 -22.06 3.80
N LEU A 110 -3.12 -21.22 2.78
CA LEU A 110 -3.88 -21.58 1.57
C LEU A 110 -3.11 -22.50 0.59
N LYS A 111 -1.80 -22.69 0.79
CA LYS A 111 -0.98 -23.64 0.01
C LYS A 111 -0.96 -25.05 0.61
N ALA A 112 -1.34 -25.20 1.88
CA ALA A 112 -1.25 -26.45 2.63
C ALA A 112 -2.60 -27.21 2.74
N ALA A 113 -3.62 -26.76 2.02
CA ALA A 113 -4.96 -27.34 1.96
C ALA A 113 -5.34 -27.62 0.50
#